data_AF-A0A9P5WP80-F1
#
_entry.id   AF-A0A9P5WP80-F1
#
_cell.length_a   1.000
_cell.length_b   1.000
_cell.length_c   1.000
_cell.angle_alpha   90.00
_cell.angle_beta   90.00
_cell.angle_gamma   90.00
#
_symmetry.space_group_name_H-M   'P 1'
#
loop_
_entity.id
_entity.type
_entity.pdbx_description
1 polymer ?
#
loop_
_entity_poly.entity_id
_entity_poly.type
_entity_poly.pdbx_seq_one_letter_code
_entity_poly.pdbx_strand_id
1 'polypeptide(L)' 'MAQRLTYRRRLSYNTKSNRTRVVKTPGGRLTWLYEKKPGTAPKCGDCGVALP' A
#
# COMPACT_ATOMS: atom_id res chain seq x y z
N MET A 1 1.93 14.64 22.00
CA MET A 1 2.57 13.37 21.62
C MET A 1 1.70 12.71 20.54
N ALA A 2 2.24 12.32 19.39
CA ALA A 2 1.45 11.69 18.31
C ALA A 2 1.30 10.18 18.56
N GLN A 3 0.17 9.59 18.15
CA GLN A 3 -0.07 8.15 18.29
C GLN A 3 0.89 7.38 17.37
N ARG A 4 1.81 6.60 17.96
CA ARG A 4 2.69 5.68 17.24
C ARG A 4 1.94 4.39 16.88
N LEU A 5 2.37 3.73 15.82
CA LEU A 5 1.69 2.56 15.27
C LEU A 5 2.65 1.37 15.15
N THR A 6 2.09 0.16 15.31
CA THR A 6 2.79 -1.11 15.10
C THR A 6 2.20 -1.83 13.89
N TYR A 7 3.04 -2.51 13.10
CA TYR A 7 2.55 -3.35 12.03
C TYR A 7 1.65 -4.46 12.57
N ARG A 8 0.56 -4.75 11.85
CA ARG A 8 -0.38 -5.84 12.18
C ARG A 8 0.06 -7.19 11.59
N ARG A 9 0.90 -7.16 10.54
CA ARG A 9 1.51 -8.36 9.93
C ARG A 9 2.83 -8.69 10.60
N ARG A 10 3.23 -9.97 10.53
CA ARG A 10 4.56 -10.44 10.99
C ARG A 10 5.72 -9.87 10.16
N LEU A 11 5.44 -9.39 8.95
CA LEU A 11 6.42 -8.74 8.08
C LEU A 11 6.84 -7.40 8.67
N SER A 12 8.06 -7.32 9.19
CA SER A 12 8.61 -6.15 9.88
C SER A 12 9.27 -5.12 8.96
N TYR A 13 9.71 -5.53 7.77
CA TYR A 13 10.46 -4.68 6.86
C TYR A 13 9.57 -3.87 5.91
N ASN A 14 10.08 -2.71 5.48
CA ASN A 14 9.45 -1.85 4.47
C ASN A 14 9.76 -2.37 3.06
N THR A 15 9.12 -3.48 2.68
CA THR A 15 9.24 -4.05 1.33
C THR A 15 8.12 -3.55 0.41
N LYS A 16 8.30 -3.64 -0.91
CA LYS A 16 7.29 -3.22 -1.90
C LYS A 16 5.92 -3.88 -1.71
N SER A 17 5.85 -5.08 -1.13
CA SER A 17 4.60 -5.78 -0.81
C SER A 17 4.00 -5.42 0.55
N ASN A 18 4.76 -4.75 1.42
CA ASN A 18 4.35 -4.32 2.76
C ASN A 18 4.16 -2.80 2.84
N ARG A 19 3.74 -2.18 1.73
CA ARG A 19 3.42 -0.76 1.68
C ARG A 19 2.21 -0.47 2.57
N THR A 20 2.29 0.57 3.39
CA THR A 20 1.24 0.94 4.34
C THR A 20 0.82 2.40 4.21
N ARG A 21 -0.44 2.68 4.57
CA ARG A 21 -1.00 4.03 4.71
C ARG A 21 -1.59 4.20 6.11
N VAL A 22 -1.34 5.34 6.75
CA VAL A 22 -2.00 5.69 8.01
C VAL A 22 -3.41 6.18 7.70
N VAL A 23 -4.42 5.59 8.33
CA VAL A 23 -5.83 6.00 8.19
C VAL A 23 -6.42 6.25 9.57
N LYS A 24 -7.21 7.33 9.68
CA LYS A 24 -8.07 7.58 10.85
C LYS A 24 -9.35 6.77 10.68
N THR A 25 -9.54 5.81 11.57
CA THR A 25 -10.75 4.99 11.60
C THR A 25 -11.95 5.80 12.12
N PRO A 26 -13.20 5.40 11.82
CA PRO A 26 -14.39 6.04 12.40
C PRO A 26 -14.39 6.08 13.92
N GLY A 27 -13.81 5.09 14.60
CA GLY A 27 -13.62 5.06 16.05
C GLY A 27 -12.52 6.00 16.58
N GLY A 28 -12.00 6.91 15.76
CA GLY A 28 -11.03 7.93 16.16
C GLY A 28 -9.58 7.46 16.33
N ARG A 29 -9.28 6.19 16.04
CA ARG A 29 -7.93 5.60 16.19
C ARG A 29 -7.15 5.68 14.87
N LEU A 30 -5.85 5.97 14.94
CA LEU A 30 -4.94 5.80 13.81
C LEU A 30 -4.58 4.32 13.64
N THR A 31 -4.59 3.82 12.40
CA THR A 31 -4.19 2.44 12.09
C THR A 31 -3.51 2.34 10.73
N TRP A 32 -2.75 1.25 10.52
CA TRP A 32 -2.19 0.91 9.22
C TRP A 32 -3.21 0.20 8.34
N LEU A 33 -3.40 0.74 7.13
CA LEU A 33 -4.00 0.04 6.01
C LEU A 33 -2.88 -0.51 5.12
N TYR A 34 -2.96 -1.77 4.74
CA TYR A 34 -1.98 -2.40 3.85
C TYR A 34 -2.39 -2.22 2.40
N GLU A 35 -1.54 -1.55 1.63
CA GLU A 35 -1.73 -1.36 0.19
C GLU A 35 -1.10 -2.53 -0.58
N LYS A 36 -1.81 -3.01 -1.61
CA LYS A 36 -1.22 -3.95 -2.57
C LYS A 36 -0.32 -3.18 -3.53
N LYS A 37 0.58 -3.89 -4.21
CA LYS A 37 1.37 -3.30 -5.29
C LYS A 37 0.41 -2.81 -6.40
N PRO A 38 0.64 -1.61 -6.96
CA PRO A 38 -0.12 -1.18 -8.12
C PRO A 38 0.15 -2.14 -9.28
N GLY A 39 -0.91 -2.59 -9.94
CA GLY A 39 -0.78 -3.30 -11.21
C GLY A 39 -0.28 -2.34 -12.28
N THR A 40 0.50 -2.85 -13.22
CA THR A 40 0.84 -2.12 -14.44
C THR A 40 -0.28 -2.28 -15.46
N ALA A 41 -0.66 -1.20 -16.14
CA ALA A 41 -1.60 -1.27 -17.26
C ALA A 41 -1.06 -2.22 -18.35
N PRO A 42 -1.94 -2.92 -19.08
CA PRO A 42 -1.53 -3.76 -20.19
C PRO A 42 -0.86 -2.91 -21.27
N LYS A 43 0.21 -3.44 -21.85
CA LYS A 43 0.97 -2.79 -22.92
C LYS A 43 0.78 -3.56 -24.22
N CYS A 44 0.78 -2.85 -25.34
CA CYS A 44 0.84 -3.49 -26.65
C CYS A 44 2.14 -4.29 -26.78
N GLY A 45 2.06 -5.52 -27.30
CA GLY A 45 3.21 -6.41 -27.47
C GLY A 45 4.25 -5.89 -28.46
N ASP A 46 3.83 -5.14 -29.47
CA ASP A 46 4.72 -4.65 -30.54
C ASP A 46 5.33 -3.29 -30.19
N CYS A 47 4.52 -2.33 -29.77
CA CYS A 47 4.96 -0.95 -29.57
C CYS A 47 5.16 -0.55 -28.10
N GLY A 48 4.81 -1.40 -27.13
CA GLY A 48 5.10 -1.19 -25.70
C GLY A 48 4.34 -0.03 -25.03
N VAL A 49 3.44 0.65 -25.75
CA VAL A 49 2.57 1.70 -25.21
C VAL A 49 1.43 1.10 -24.39
N ALA A 50 0.97 1.82 -23.38
CA ALA A 50 -0.18 1.43 -22.57
C ALA A 50 -1.44 1.44 -23.42
N LEU A 51 -2.24 0.37 -23.32
CA LEU A 51 -3.54 0.31 -23.97
C LEU A 51 -4.54 1.22 -23.21
N PRO A 52 -5.37 1.99 -23.92
CA PRO A 52 -6.40 2.83 -23.31
C PRO A 52 -7.49 2.02 -22.60
#